data_AF-A0A453H4Q7-F1
#
_entry.id   AF-A0A453H4Q7-F1
#
_cell.length_a   1.000
_cell.length_b   1.000
_cell.length_c   1.000
_cell.angle_alpha   90.00
_cell.angle_beta   90.00
_cell.angle_gamma   90.00
#
_symmetry.space_group_name_H-M   'P 1'
#
loop_
_entity.id
_entity.type
_entity.pdbx_description
1 polymer ?
#
loop_
_entity_poly.entity_id
_entity_poly.type
_entity_poly.pdbx_seq_one_letter_code
_entity_poly.pdbx_strand_id
1 'polypeptide(L)'
;IMRTEPKHWARAFFPPGANCESVDNNLCESFNNAIIESRFYPIITQQEMIRKKMLVRVQEQRAKGAKWKGKICPSILKKLQ
;
A
#
# COMPACT_ATOMS: atom_id res chain seq x y z
N ILE A 1 -26.01 -1.11 -14.65
CA ILE A 1 -24.73 -1.62 -15.19
C ILE A 1 -23.62 -0.69 -14.70
N MET A 2 -22.68 -1.20 -13.90
CA MET A 2 -21.53 -0.42 -13.41
C MET A 2 -20.68 0.02 -14.60
N ARG A 3 -20.57 1.33 -14.83
CA ARG A 3 -19.65 1.92 -15.82
C ARG A 3 -18.29 2.12 -15.16
N THR A 4 -17.55 1.04 -14.98
CA THR A 4 -16.19 1.10 -14.45
C THR A 4 -15.21 1.32 -15.60
N GLU A 5 -14.31 2.31 -15.49
CA GLU A 5 -13.30 2.57 -16.52
C GLU A 5 -12.17 1.53 -16.43
N PRO A 6 -12.04 0.58 -17.38
CA PRO A 6 -11.16 -0.60 -17.24
C PRO A 6 -9.69 -0.29 -17.00
N LYS A 7 -9.22 0.86 -17.50
CA LYS A 7 -7.86 1.36 -17.30
C LYS A 7 -7.42 1.47 -15.83
N HIS A 8 -8.37 1.53 -14.88
CA HIS A 8 -8.04 1.68 -13.45
C HIS A 8 -7.96 0.35 -12.68
N TRP A 9 -8.43 -0.77 -13.23
CA TRP A 9 -8.56 -2.03 -12.49
C TRP A 9 -8.27 -3.29 -13.31
N ALA A 10 -8.34 -3.23 -14.65
CA ALA A 10 -8.02 -4.34 -15.51
C ALA A 10 -6.57 -4.25 -16.00
N ARG A 11 -5.77 -5.27 -15.64
CA ARG A 11 -4.33 -5.37 -15.97
C ARG A 11 -4.03 -5.20 -17.46
N ALA A 12 -4.94 -5.66 -18.34
CA ALA A 12 -4.79 -5.54 -19.79
C ALA A 12 -4.67 -4.10 -20.31
N PHE A 13 -5.10 -3.11 -19.51
CA PHE A 13 -5.11 -1.70 -19.88
C PHE A 13 -4.03 -0.87 -19.14
N PHE A 14 -3.16 -1.51 -18.35
CA PHE A 14 -2.11 -0.80 -17.63
C PHE A 14 -0.94 -0.44 -18.57
N PRO A 15 -0.32 0.74 -18.40
CA PRO A 15 0.80 1.14 -19.25
C PRO A 15 2.00 0.22 -19.05
N PRO A 16 2.83 0.00 -20.09
CA PRO A 16 4.08 -0.74 -19.96
C PRO A 16 4.94 -0.18 -18.82
N GLY A 17 5.38 -1.04 -17.91
CA GLY A 17 6.15 -0.65 -16.72
C GLY A 17 5.32 -0.47 -15.44
N ALA A 18 3.98 -0.45 -15.50
CA ALA A 18 3.09 -0.54 -14.34
C ALA A 18 2.91 -2.00 -13.87
N ASN A 19 4.03 -2.70 -13.70
CA ASN A 19 4.04 -4.10 -13.29
C ASN A 19 3.93 -4.19 -11.77
N CYS A 20 2.77 -4.62 -11.26
CA CYS A 20 2.61 -5.02 -9.87
C CYS A 20 2.44 -6.54 -9.82
N GLU A 21 3.43 -7.23 -9.26
CA GLU A 21 3.39 -8.68 -9.06
C GLU A 21 2.51 -9.08 -7.86
N SER A 22 2.22 -8.14 -6.97
CA SER A 22 1.35 -8.33 -5.81
C SER A 22 -0.10 -8.47 -6.27
N VAL A 23 -0.55 -9.72 -6.36
CA VAL A 23 -1.96 -10.13 -6.57
C VAL A 23 -2.55 -10.75 -5.31
N ASP A 24 -1.80 -10.68 -4.21
CA ASP A 24 -2.06 -11.28 -2.92
C ASP A 24 -2.81 -10.32 -1.98
N ASN A 25 -3.59 -10.89 -1.06
CA ASN A 25 -4.34 -10.14 -0.04
C ASN A 25 -3.43 -9.57 1.08
N ASN A 26 -2.11 -9.66 0.90
CA ASN A 26 -1.09 -9.30 1.87
C ASN A 26 -1.20 -7.84 2.36
N LEU A 27 -1.63 -6.92 1.49
CA LEU A 27 -1.86 -5.53 1.89
C LEU A 27 -3.02 -5.43 2.90
N CYS A 28 -4.14 -6.10 2.61
CA CYS A 28 -5.31 -6.11 3.48
C CYS A 28 -5.00 -6.85 4.79
N GLU A 29 -4.29 -7.98 4.73
CA GLU A 29 -3.86 -8.74 5.90
C GLU A 29 -2.94 -7.92 6.80
N SER A 30 -1.92 -7.29 6.21
CA SER A 30 -1.00 -6.40 6.92
C SER A 30 -1.73 -5.23 7.56
N PHE A 31 -2.68 -4.61 6.84
CA PHE A 31 -3.47 -3.50 7.37
C PHE A 31 -4.40 -3.96 8.51
N ASN A 32 -5.12 -5.06 8.34
CA ASN A 32 -6.02 -5.60 9.36
C ASN A 32 -5.27 -5.95 10.64
N ASN A 33 -4.10 -6.59 10.51
CA ASN A 33 -3.23 -6.86 11.64
C ASN A 33 -2.75 -5.56 12.30
N ALA A 34 -2.42 -4.53 11.50
CA ALA A 34 -1.98 -3.24 12.01
C ALA A 34 -3.05 -2.47 12.79
N ILE A 35 -4.34 -2.71 12.56
CA ILE A 35 -5.42 -1.99 13.23
C ILE A 35 -6.16 -2.83 14.28
N ILE A 36 -5.75 -4.08 14.50
CA ILE A 36 -6.50 -5.00 15.37
C ILE A 36 -6.70 -4.44 16.79
N GLU A 37 -5.64 -3.88 17.38
CA GLU A 37 -5.69 -3.27 18.71
C GLU A 37 -6.60 -2.05 18.74
N SER A 38 -6.63 -1.26 17.66
CA SER A 38 -7.45 -0.04 17.61
C SER A 38 -8.95 -0.33 17.68
N ARG A 39 -9.38 -1.55 17.30
CA ARG A 39 -10.79 -1.96 17.30
C ARG A 39 -11.38 -2.15 18.69
N PHE A 40 -10.55 -2.25 19.73
CA PHE A 40 -11.01 -2.38 21.11
C PHE A 40 -11.33 -1.03 21.78
N TYR A 41 -11.22 0.08 21.05
CA TYR A 41 -11.45 1.42 21.55
C TYR A 41 -12.72 2.05 20.94
N PRO A 42 -13.31 3.08 21.59
CA PRO A 42 -14.43 3.83 21.02
C PRO A 42 -14.10 4.39 19.64
N ILE A 43 -15.12 4.54 18.80
CA ILE A 43 -14.97 4.87 17.37
C ILE A 43 -14.06 6.07 17.09
N ILE A 44 -14.18 7.14 17.89
CA ILE A 44 -13.35 8.34 17.72
C ILE A 44 -11.87 8.01 17.99
N THR A 45 -11.60 7.32 19.09
CA THR A 45 -10.25 6.92 19.48
C THR A 45 -9.66 5.92 18.48
N GLN A 46 -10.45 4.94 18.02
CA GLN A 46 -10.07 3.99 16.97
C GLN A 46 -9.61 4.72 15.71
N GLN A 47 -10.43 5.66 15.22
CA GLN A 47 -10.11 6.41 13.99
C GLN A 47 -8.84 7.25 14.16
N GLU A 48 -8.65 7.88 15.32
CA GLU A 48 -7.46 8.68 15.58
C GLU A 48 -6.18 7.82 15.64
N MET A 49 -6.26 6.61 16.21
CA MET A 49 -5.15 5.66 16.19
C MET A 49 -4.80 5.21 14.77
N ILE A 50 -5.81 4.87 13.96
CA ILE A 50 -5.61 4.48 12.55
C ILE A 50 -4.97 5.63 11.77
N ARG A 51 -5.47 6.86 11.94
CA ARG A 51 -4.95 8.07 11.29
C ARG A 51 -3.48 8.30 11.64
N LYS A 52 -3.12 8.26 12.93
CA LYS A 52 -1.72 8.41 13.38
C LYS A 52 -0.81 7.36 12.76
N LYS A 53 -1.23 6.09 12.79
CA LYS A 53 -0.45 4.97 12.24
C LYS A 53 -0.22 5.13 10.74
N MET A 54 -1.25 5.54 10.00
CA MET A 54 -1.15 5.79 8.57
C MET A 54 -0.22 6.96 8.24
N LEU A 55 -0.33 8.06 8.98
CA LEU A 55 0.49 9.23 8.76
C LEU A 55 1.98 8.93 8.98
N VAL A 56 2.31 8.21 10.06
CA VAL A 56 3.69 7.76 10.33
C VAL A 56 4.19 6.86 9.21
N ARG A 57 3.41 5.85 8.80
CA ARG A 57 3.79 4.94 7.70
C ARG A 57 4.05 5.69 6.40
N VAL A 58 3.19 6.63 6.01
CA VAL A 58 3.38 7.43 4.79
C VAL A 58 4.66 8.26 4.89
N GLN A 59 4.92 8.88 6.03
CA GLN A 59 6.13 9.67 6.24
C GLN A 59 7.41 8.81 6.17
N GLU A 60 7.41 7.64 6.80
CA GLU A 60 8.54 6.70 6.73
C GLU A 60 8.79 6.22 5.30
N GLN A 61 7.74 5.89 4.54
CA GLN A 61 7.87 5.45 3.15
C GLN A 61 8.38 6.57 2.25
N ARG A 62 7.93 7.82 2.46
CA ARG A 62 8.48 9.00 1.76
C ARG A 62 9.96 9.18 2.06
N ALA A 63 10.36 9.08 3.33
CA ALA A 63 11.76 9.22 3.73
C ALA A 63 12.65 8.10 3.16
N LYS A 64 12.14 6.87 3.09
CA LYS A 64 12.83 5.74 2.44
C LYS A 64 12.95 5.95 0.93
N GLY A 65 11.87 6.38 0.28
CA GLY A 65 11.82 6.68 -1.15
C GLY A 65 12.77 7.81 -1.54
N ALA A 66 12.91 8.85 -0.72
CA ALA A 66 13.86 9.94 -0.96
C ALA A 66 15.33 9.48 -0.97
N LYS A 67 15.66 8.37 -0.30
CA LYS A 67 17.00 7.78 -0.28
C LYS A 67 17.22 6.74 -1.39
N TRP A 68 16.18 6.39 -2.14
CA TRP A 68 16.31 5.40 -3.21
C TRP A 68 17.13 5.92 -4.38
N LYS A 69 18.03 5.07 -4.86
CA LYS A 69 18.84 5.30 -6.05
C LYS A 69 18.36 4.35 -7.14
N GLY A 70 18.12 4.87 -8.33
CA GLY A 70 17.65 4.09 -9.49
C GLY A 70 16.13 4.08 -9.66
N LYS A 71 15.69 3.39 -10.72
CA LYS A 71 14.28 3.38 -11.15
C LYS A 71 13.43 2.28 -10.50
N ILE A 72 14.07 1.25 -9.93
CA ILE A 72 13.39 0.09 -9.35
C ILE A 72 13.54 0.13 -7.83
N CYS A 73 12.45 -0.16 -7.11
CA CYS A 73 12.46 -0.30 -5.67
C CYS A 73 13.50 -1.34 -5.22
N PRO A 74 14.37 -1.06 -4.24
CA PRO A 74 15.41 -1.99 -3.79
C PRO A 74 14.89 -3.37 -3.35
N SER A 75 13.69 -3.45 -2.77
CA SER A 75 13.11 -4.73 -2.37
C SER A 75 12.71 -5.59 -3.57
N ILE A 76 12.28 -4.97 -4.67
CA ILE A 76 12.00 -5.65 -5.94
C ILE A 76 13.32 -6.02 -6.62
N LEU A 77 14.29 -5.09 -6.67
CA LEU A 77 15.59 -5.35 -7.25
C LEU A 77 16.27 -6.57 -6.62
N LYS A 78 16.19 -6.71 -5.29
CA LYS A 78 16.72 -7.87 -4.56
C LYS A 78 16.06 -9.21 -4.95
N LYS A 79 14.80 -9.21 -5.40
CA LYS A 79 14.12 -10.42 -5.88
C LYS A 79 14.51 -10.81 -7.30
N LEU A 80 15.03 -9.86 -8.08
CA LEU A 80 15.47 -10.08 -9.46
C LEU A 80 16.91 -10.59 -9.56
N GLN A 81 17.67 -10.53 -8.46
CA GLN A 81 19.03 -11.04 -8.31
C GLN A 81 19.01 -12.44 -7.69
#